data_AF-A0A1I8D0D2-F1
#
_entry.id   AF-A0A1I8D0D2-F1
#
_cell.length_a   1.000
_cell.length_b   1.000
_cell.length_c   1.000
_cell.angle_alpha   90.00
_cell.angle_beta   90.00
_cell.angle_gamma   90.00
#
_symmetry.space_group_name_H-M   'P 1'
#
loop_
_entity.id
_entity.type
_entity.pdbx_description
1 polymer ?
#
loop_
_entity_poly.entity_id
_entity_poly.type
_entity_poly.pdbx_seq_one_letter_code
_entity_poly.pdbx_strand_id
1 'polypeptide(L)'
;MPNSSERIIEVIPFCYNDPKYKCLKKVHIKVATYIITTLLCILFVIGAVGAWATQTHIILSIGASVVAGVCILTTGLLIFGSKKEKQLLFLPYLGFGVVGVGGLVALAVVCVLSIVYADSEPVRNVFYPNHTTTITKEQHTGLITNAAILIAISLVLLFVTIWALILSFRTYKFMGDILFARRPANLLKREEEQFKKKEKF
;
A
#
# COMPACT_ATOMS: atom_id res chain seq x y z
N MET A 1 -36.70 -49.37 -5.85
CA MET A 1 -36.32 -47.95 -6.00
C MET A 1 -36.42 -47.29 -4.64
N PRO A 2 -35.31 -46.98 -3.94
CA PRO A 2 -35.37 -46.20 -2.72
C PRO A 2 -35.29 -44.69 -3.02
N ASN A 3 -36.09 -43.95 -2.27
CA ASN A 3 -36.37 -42.52 -2.39
C ASN A 3 -35.25 -41.60 -1.89
N SER A 4 -35.23 -40.39 -2.46
CA SER A 4 -34.74 -39.11 -1.93
C SER A 4 -33.89 -39.16 -0.64
N SER A 5 -32.60 -39.44 -0.80
CA SER A 5 -31.62 -38.92 0.16
C SER A 5 -31.29 -37.51 -0.30
N GLU A 6 -31.84 -36.51 0.38
CA GLU A 6 -31.25 -35.18 0.43
C GLU A 6 -29.76 -35.36 0.73
N ARG A 7 -28.93 -35.25 -0.31
CA ARG A 7 -27.50 -35.02 -0.11
C ARG A 7 -27.42 -33.66 0.55
N ILE A 8 -27.43 -33.65 1.88
CA ILE A 8 -27.05 -32.49 2.68
C ILE A 8 -25.63 -32.19 2.23
N ILE A 9 -25.50 -31.17 1.40
CA ILE A 9 -24.24 -30.67 0.88
C ILE A 9 -23.47 -30.19 2.12
N GLU A 10 -22.55 -31.00 2.64
CA GLU A 10 -21.55 -30.53 3.59
C GLU A 10 -20.64 -29.55 2.84
N VAL A 11 -21.08 -28.30 2.77
CA VAL A 11 -20.27 -27.18 2.33
C VAL A 11 -19.12 -27.08 3.32
N ILE A 12 -17.93 -27.54 2.92
CA ILE A 12 -16.72 -27.33 3.73
C ILE A 12 -16.64 -25.82 4.01
N PRO A 13 -16.84 -25.40 5.27
CA PRO A 13 -16.99 -23.99 5.57
C PRO A 13 -15.66 -23.30 5.31
N PHE A 14 -15.71 -22.11 4.69
CA PHE A 14 -14.52 -21.29 4.52
C PHE A 14 -13.88 -21.05 5.89
N CYS A 15 -12.69 -21.60 6.12
CA CYS A 15 -11.97 -21.44 7.38
C CYS A 15 -11.42 -20.02 7.49
N TYR A 16 -12.24 -19.11 8.01
CA TYR A 16 -11.90 -17.70 8.18
C TYR A 16 -10.64 -17.47 9.03
N ASN A 17 -10.36 -18.36 9.99
CA ASN A 17 -9.25 -18.25 10.93
C ASN A 17 -8.01 -19.10 10.58
N ASP A 18 -7.90 -19.56 9.33
CA ASP A 18 -6.74 -20.32 8.85
C ASP A 18 -5.43 -19.53 9.09
N PRO A 19 -4.36 -20.17 9.60
CA PRO A 19 -3.05 -19.55 9.81
C PRO A 19 -2.54 -18.70 8.63
N LYS A 20 -2.88 -19.08 7.38
CA LYS A 20 -2.49 -18.33 6.18
C LYS A 20 -3.08 -16.91 6.10
N TYR A 21 -4.17 -16.63 6.81
CA TYR A 21 -4.81 -15.32 6.90
C TYR A 21 -4.44 -14.54 8.16
N LYS A 22 -3.43 -15.03 8.91
CA LYS A 22 -2.87 -14.31 10.05
C LYS A 22 -1.59 -13.56 9.66
N CYS A 23 -1.51 -12.32 10.08
CA CYS A 23 -0.29 -11.53 10.16
C CYS A 23 0.34 -11.75 11.55
N LEU A 24 1.67 -11.94 11.60
CA LEU A 24 2.43 -12.16 12.84
C LEU A 24 1.84 -13.29 13.73
N LYS A 25 1.25 -14.32 13.12
CA LYS A 25 0.60 -15.49 13.77
C LYS A 25 -0.59 -15.19 14.70
N LYS A 26 -0.89 -13.92 15.01
CA LYS A 26 -1.95 -13.53 15.96
C LYS A 26 -3.04 -12.65 15.35
N VAL A 27 -2.72 -11.74 14.44
CA VAL A 27 -3.66 -10.71 13.96
C VAL A 27 -4.27 -11.12 12.63
N HIS A 28 -5.59 -11.04 12.47
CA HIS A 28 -6.23 -11.32 11.18
C HIS A 28 -5.81 -10.29 10.12
N ILE A 29 -5.55 -10.74 8.88
CA ILE A 29 -4.98 -9.91 7.81
C ILE A 29 -5.80 -8.65 7.51
N LYS A 30 -7.14 -8.73 7.61
CA LYS A 30 -8.05 -7.56 7.48
C LYS A 30 -7.74 -6.48 8.51
N VAL A 31 -7.60 -6.86 9.79
CA VAL A 31 -7.36 -5.92 10.88
C VAL A 31 -5.98 -5.28 10.74
N ALA A 32 -4.96 -6.09 10.45
CA ALA A 32 -3.61 -5.60 10.19
C ALA A 32 -3.59 -4.59 9.03
N THR A 33 -4.33 -4.89 7.96
CA THR A 33 -4.44 -3.99 6.80
C THR A 33 -5.11 -2.67 7.19
N TYR A 34 -6.25 -2.71 7.88
CA TYR A 34 -6.91 -1.46 8.29
C TYR A 34 -6.03 -0.57 9.16
N ILE A 35 -5.31 -1.16 10.11
CA ILE A 35 -4.42 -0.40 11.00
C ILE A 35 -3.31 0.25 10.18
N ILE A 36 -2.58 -0.51 9.37
CA ILE A 36 -1.42 0.02 8.64
C ILE A 36 -1.83 1.06 7.58
N THR A 37 -2.92 0.82 6.84
CA THR A 37 -3.36 1.75 5.80
C THR A 37 -3.91 3.05 6.39
N THR A 38 -4.59 2.97 7.55
CA THR A 38 -5.09 4.15 8.25
C THR A 38 -3.94 4.98 8.83
N LEU A 39 -2.93 4.34 9.43
CA LEU A 39 -1.73 5.04 9.92
C LEU A 39 -0.99 5.76 8.79
N LEU A 40 -0.78 5.08 7.65
CA LEU A 40 -0.19 5.71 6.47
C LEU A 40 -1.02 6.90 5.97
N CYS A 41 -2.35 6.74 5.90
CA CYS A 41 -3.24 7.83 5.50
C CYS A 41 -3.11 9.05 6.42
N ILE A 42 -3.02 8.85 7.74
CA ILE A 42 -2.81 9.93 8.72
C ILE A 42 -1.46 10.63 8.46
N LEU A 43 -0.39 9.88 8.20
CA LEU A 43 0.92 10.47 7.88
C LEU A 43 0.88 11.36 6.63
N PHE A 44 0.17 10.94 5.57
CA PHE A 44 -0.03 11.77 4.37
C PHE A 44 -0.80 13.06 4.68
N VAL A 45 -1.83 12.99 5.53
CA VAL A 45 -2.60 14.18 5.95
C VAL A 45 -1.72 15.13 6.76
N ILE A 46 -0.94 14.61 7.71
CA ILE A 46 0.01 15.42 8.49
C ILE A 46 1.03 16.09 7.56
N GLY A 47 1.57 15.35 6.58
CA GLY A 47 2.50 15.91 5.60
C GLY A 47 1.88 17.03 4.77
N ALA A 48 0.64 16.87 4.31
CA ALA A 48 -0.08 17.91 3.58
C ALA A 48 -0.33 19.16 4.43
N VAL A 49 -0.79 19.00 5.68
CA VAL A 49 -0.97 20.11 6.62
C VAL A 49 0.36 20.80 6.90
N GLY A 50 1.43 20.03 7.08
CA GLY A 50 2.78 20.55 7.28
C GLY A 50 3.28 21.40 6.11
N ALA A 51 3.00 20.98 4.86
CA ALA A 51 3.38 21.75 3.67
C ALA A 51 2.72 23.14 3.63
N TRP A 52 1.45 23.24 4.03
CA TRP A 52 0.75 24.52 4.17
C TRP A 52 1.25 25.33 5.36
N ALA A 53 1.47 24.69 6.52
CA ALA A 53 1.92 25.37 7.74
C ALA A 53 3.33 25.98 7.61
N THR A 54 4.21 25.34 6.82
CA THR A 54 5.59 25.78 6.61
C THR A 54 5.75 26.76 5.44
N GLN A 55 4.63 27.22 4.84
CA GLN A 55 4.63 28.12 3.68
C GLN A 55 5.55 27.65 2.54
N THR A 56 5.62 26.33 2.34
CA THR A 56 6.36 25.78 1.19
C THR A 56 5.76 26.26 -0.12
N HIS A 57 6.53 26.18 -1.20
CA HIS A 57 6.08 26.57 -2.54
C HIS A 57 4.66 26.07 -2.82
N ILE A 58 3.79 26.97 -3.31
CA ILE A 58 2.36 26.70 -3.49
C ILE A 58 2.09 25.42 -4.30
N ILE A 59 2.93 25.14 -5.30
CA ILE A 59 2.86 23.93 -6.13
C ILE A 59 3.07 22.66 -5.29
N LEU A 60 4.04 22.69 -4.35
CA LEU A 60 4.33 21.57 -3.46
C LEU A 60 3.17 21.34 -2.48
N SER A 61 2.62 22.42 -1.91
CA SER A 61 1.47 22.37 -0.99
C SER A 61 0.22 21.79 -1.66
N ILE A 62 -0.09 22.25 -2.88
CA ILE A 62 -1.21 21.70 -3.68
C ILE A 62 -0.94 20.22 -4.01
N GLY A 63 0.26 19.88 -4.46
CA GLY A 63 0.65 18.50 -4.76
C GLY A 63 0.47 17.58 -3.56
N ALA A 64 0.95 17.99 -2.38
CA ALA A 64 0.81 17.24 -1.13
C ALA A 64 -0.67 17.04 -0.75
N SER A 65 -1.52 18.07 -0.90
CA SER A 65 -2.96 17.96 -0.67
C SER A 65 -3.65 16.99 -1.63
N VAL A 66 -3.31 17.01 -2.92
CA VAL A 66 -3.87 16.08 -3.91
C VAL A 66 -3.48 14.64 -3.56
N VAL A 67 -2.22 14.38 -3.23
CA VAL A 67 -1.74 13.05 -2.83
C VAL A 67 -2.46 12.57 -1.57
N ALA A 68 -2.62 13.43 -0.57
CA ALA A 68 -3.37 13.10 0.65
C ALA A 68 -4.85 12.79 0.34
N GLY A 69 -5.50 13.58 -0.52
CA GLY A 69 -6.88 13.34 -0.95
C GLY A 69 -7.06 11.99 -1.64
N VAL A 70 -6.16 11.64 -2.58
CA VAL A 70 -6.17 10.33 -3.24
C VAL A 70 -5.92 9.21 -2.23
N CYS A 71 -5.03 9.42 -1.26
CA CYS A 71 -4.76 8.45 -0.19
C CYS A 71 -6.01 8.19 0.68
N ILE A 72 -6.73 9.23 1.07
CA ILE A 72 -7.99 9.11 1.82
C ILE A 72 -9.03 8.33 1.01
N LEU A 73 -9.23 8.69 -0.26
CA LEU A 73 -10.20 8.04 -1.14
C LEU A 73 -9.89 6.55 -1.33
N THR A 74 -8.64 6.22 -1.66
CA THR A 74 -8.23 4.84 -1.90
C THR A 74 -8.25 4.00 -0.62
N THR A 75 -7.89 4.57 0.53
CA THR A 75 -8.01 3.90 1.84
C THR A 75 -9.47 3.67 2.21
N GLY A 76 -10.35 4.65 1.96
CA GLY A 76 -11.79 4.51 2.14
C GLY A 76 -12.38 3.41 1.27
N LEU A 77 -11.97 3.33 0.00
CA LEU A 77 -12.37 2.26 -0.93
C LEU A 77 -11.90 0.88 -0.47
N LEU A 78 -10.67 0.77 0.05
CA LEU A 78 -10.16 -0.48 0.62
C LEU A 78 -11.00 -0.94 1.82
N ILE A 79 -11.30 -0.04 2.75
CA ILE A 79 -12.10 -0.35 3.94
C ILE A 79 -13.53 -0.73 3.53
N PHE A 80 -14.15 0.04 2.63
CA PHE A 80 -15.49 -0.22 2.14
C PHE A 80 -15.57 -1.53 1.34
N GLY A 81 -14.59 -1.79 0.49
CA GLY A 81 -14.43 -3.03 -0.28
C GLY A 81 -14.30 -4.25 0.63
N SER A 82 -13.58 -4.12 1.73
CA SER A 82 -13.45 -5.18 2.73
C SER A 82 -14.76 -5.45 3.48
N LYS A 83 -15.55 -4.41 3.79
CA LYS A 83 -16.87 -4.54 4.44
C LYS A 83 -17.94 -5.12 3.50
N LYS A 84 -17.94 -4.72 2.23
CA LYS A 84 -18.92 -5.17 1.21
C LYS A 84 -18.46 -6.40 0.44
N GLU A 85 -17.32 -6.98 0.82
CA GLU A 85 -16.68 -8.12 0.16
C GLU A 85 -16.44 -7.94 -1.35
N LYS A 86 -16.21 -6.69 -1.77
CA LYS A 86 -15.94 -6.33 -3.17
C LYS A 86 -14.43 -6.25 -3.42
N GLN A 87 -13.88 -7.33 -3.97
CA GLN A 87 -12.45 -7.46 -4.26
C GLN A 87 -11.91 -6.35 -5.20
N LEU A 88 -12.71 -5.90 -6.18
CA LEU A 88 -12.29 -4.87 -7.14
C LEU A 88 -11.99 -3.51 -6.50
N LEU A 89 -12.60 -3.19 -5.35
CA LEU A 89 -12.41 -1.91 -4.67
C LEU A 89 -11.04 -1.78 -3.97
N PHE A 90 -10.27 -2.87 -3.90
CA PHE A 90 -8.89 -2.85 -3.39
C PHE A 90 -7.88 -2.45 -4.47
N LEU A 91 -8.20 -2.63 -5.76
CA LEU A 91 -7.28 -2.36 -6.86
C LEU A 91 -6.79 -0.90 -6.89
N PRO A 92 -7.65 0.12 -6.67
CA PRO A 92 -7.19 1.51 -6.62
C PRO A 92 -6.12 1.76 -5.55
N TYR A 93 -6.27 1.16 -4.37
CA TYR A 93 -5.28 1.28 -3.30
C TYR A 93 -3.96 0.57 -3.64
N LEU A 94 -4.03 -0.63 -4.21
CA LEU A 94 -2.83 -1.36 -4.64
C LEU A 94 -2.09 -0.61 -5.75
N GLY A 95 -2.81 -0.08 -6.73
CA GLY A 95 -2.24 0.75 -7.80
C GLY A 95 -1.58 2.01 -7.25
N PHE A 96 -2.27 2.73 -6.36
CA PHE A 96 -1.72 3.91 -5.68
C PHE A 96 -0.46 3.58 -4.88
N GLY A 97 -0.44 2.46 -4.16
CA GLY A 97 0.73 2.03 -3.42
C GLY A 97 1.92 1.70 -4.33
N VAL A 98 1.72 1.05 -5.48
CA VAL A 98 2.79 0.79 -6.46
C VAL A 98 3.39 2.09 -6.99
N VAL A 99 2.53 3.05 -7.37
CA VAL A 99 2.98 4.39 -7.79
C VAL A 99 3.72 5.09 -6.65
N GLY A 100 3.23 4.96 -5.41
CA GLY A 100 3.87 5.53 -4.22
C GLY A 100 5.27 4.96 -3.95
N VAL A 101 5.47 3.65 -4.11
CA VAL A 101 6.81 3.04 -4.02
C VAL A 101 7.74 3.60 -5.09
N GLY A 102 7.27 3.69 -6.34
CA GLY A 102 8.04 4.31 -7.43
C GLY A 102 8.42 5.76 -7.13
N GLY A 103 7.49 6.54 -6.59
CA GLY A 103 7.73 7.93 -6.17
C GLY A 103 8.77 8.06 -5.05
N LEU A 104 8.73 7.19 -4.04
CA LEU A 104 9.72 7.18 -2.94
C LEU A 104 11.12 6.78 -3.44
N VAL A 105 11.21 5.80 -4.34
CA VAL A 105 12.48 5.43 -4.99
C VAL A 105 13.03 6.59 -5.80
N ALA A 106 12.20 7.23 -6.63
CA ALA A 106 12.60 8.38 -7.43
C ALA A 106 13.07 9.55 -6.55
N LEU A 107 12.35 9.84 -5.46
CA LEU A 107 12.75 10.85 -4.47
C LEU A 107 14.11 10.52 -3.85
N ALA A 108 14.32 9.28 -3.40
CA ALA A 108 15.59 8.86 -2.83
C ALA A 108 16.74 9.01 -3.84
N VAL A 109 16.54 8.62 -5.10
CA VAL A 109 17.52 8.77 -6.18
C VAL A 109 17.83 10.24 -6.43
N VAL A 110 16.82 11.10 -6.52
CA VAL A 110 17.01 12.56 -6.70
C VAL A 110 17.81 13.13 -5.54
N CYS A 111 17.49 12.80 -4.28
CA CYS A 111 18.25 13.27 -3.13
C CYS A 111 19.70 12.77 -3.12
N VAL A 112 19.96 11.52 -3.51
CA VAL A 112 21.33 10.99 -3.64
C VAL A 112 22.09 11.75 -4.73
N LEU A 113 21.47 11.96 -5.90
CA LEU A 113 22.06 12.75 -6.98
C LEU A 113 22.33 14.20 -6.53
N SER A 114 21.45 14.80 -5.73
CA SER A 114 21.67 16.14 -5.17
C SER A 114 22.90 16.21 -4.26
N ILE A 115 23.23 15.13 -3.54
CA ILE A 115 24.43 15.07 -2.70
C ILE A 115 25.68 14.82 -3.56
N VAL A 116 25.61 13.87 -4.50
CA VAL A 116 26.76 13.49 -5.36
C VAL A 116 27.16 14.64 -6.28
N TYR A 117 26.19 15.36 -6.81
CA TYR A 117 26.38 16.46 -7.75
C TYR A 117 26.11 17.82 -7.11
N ALA A 118 26.27 17.93 -5.78
CA ALA A 118 26.04 19.17 -5.04
C ALA A 118 26.86 20.36 -5.58
N ASP A 119 28.07 20.10 -6.07
CA ASP A 119 28.98 21.09 -6.65
C ASP A 119 28.67 21.41 -8.13
N SER A 120 27.79 20.66 -8.78
CA SER A 120 27.45 20.88 -10.19
C SER A 120 26.49 22.08 -10.36
N GLU A 121 26.78 22.94 -11.34
CA GLU A 121 25.90 24.09 -11.67
C GLU A 121 24.42 23.75 -11.93
N PRO A 122 24.06 22.68 -12.65
CA PRO A 122 22.65 22.37 -12.91
C PRO A 122 21.89 21.99 -11.63
N VAL A 123 22.51 21.25 -10.71
CA VAL A 123 21.88 20.91 -9.42
C VAL A 123 21.79 22.16 -8.54
N ARG A 124 22.85 22.96 -8.49
CA ARG A 124 22.86 24.25 -7.77
C ARG A 124 21.73 25.18 -8.21
N ASN A 125 21.49 25.33 -9.51
CA ASN A 125 20.43 26.19 -10.03
C ASN A 125 19.01 25.69 -9.73
N VAL A 126 18.83 24.36 -9.57
CA VAL A 126 17.52 23.78 -9.21
C VAL A 126 17.19 24.00 -7.73
N PHE A 127 18.18 23.87 -6.84
CA PHE A 127 17.98 24.04 -5.41
C PHE A 127 18.11 25.50 -4.93
N TYR A 128 18.87 26.32 -5.66
CA TYR A 128 19.12 27.73 -5.36
C TYR A 128 18.99 28.61 -6.62
N PRO A 129 17.78 28.74 -7.17
CA PRO A 129 17.55 29.62 -8.32
C PRO A 129 17.89 31.08 -7.93
N ASN A 130 18.71 31.75 -8.73
CA ASN A 130 19.14 33.16 -8.60
C ASN A 130 20.30 33.47 -7.63
N HIS A 131 21.08 32.51 -7.15
CA HIS A 131 22.32 32.82 -6.43
C HIS A 131 23.53 32.86 -7.36
N THR A 132 24.06 34.07 -7.56
CA THR A 132 25.30 34.32 -8.31
C THR A 132 26.53 33.93 -7.47
N THR A 133 27.26 32.96 -8.01
CA THR A 133 28.71 32.72 -7.87
C THR A 133 29.32 32.03 -6.65
N THR A 134 28.76 31.97 -5.44
CA THR A 134 29.32 31.10 -4.37
C THR A 134 28.28 30.71 -3.32
N ILE A 135 27.95 29.42 -3.23
CA ILE A 135 27.18 28.87 -2.09
C ILE A 135 28.03 29.04 -0.83
N THR A 136 27.48 29.59 0.26
CA THR A 136 28.21 29.63 1.53
C THR A 136 28.37 28.22 2.08
N LYS A 137 29.47 27.92 2.78
CA LYS A 137 29.71 26.59 3.39
C LYS A 137 28.54 26.11 4.26
N GLU A 138 27.84 27.05 4.91
CA GLU A 138 26.65 26.79 5.71
C GLU A 138 25.45 26.32 4.87
N GLN A 139 25.19 26.94 3.71
CA GLN A 139 24.13 26.52 2.79
C GLN A 139 24.40 25.13 2.21
N HIS A 140 25.65 24.84 1.85
CA HIS A 140 26.05 23.52 1.33
C HIS A 140 25.89 22.41 2.40
N THR A 141 26.30 22.70 3.63
CA THR A 141 26.14 21.76 4.76
C THR A 141 24.66 21.55 5.10
N GLY A 142 23.86 22.60 5.05
CA GLY A 142 22.40 22.53 5.21
C GLY A 142 21.72 21.69 4.13
N LEU A 143 22.14 21.83 2.86
CA LEU A 143 21.62 21.02 1.75
C LEU A 143 21.90 19.54 1.97
N ILE A 144 23.15 19.18 2.28
CA ILE A 144 23.55 17.78 2.52
C ILE A 144 22.76 17.20 3.69
N THR A 145 22.64 17.96 4.79
CA THR A 145 21.92 17.51 6.00
C THR A 145 20.44 17.29 5.70
N ASN A 146 19.78 18.24 5.03
CA ASN A 146 18.37 18.11 4.66
C ASN A 146 18.13 16.96 3.67
N ALA A 147 19.01 16.81 2.66
CA ALA A 147 18.94 15.70 1.72
C ALA A 147 19.13 14.35 2.42
N ALA A 148 20.07 14.24 3.36
CA ALA A 148 20.29 13.02 4.14
C ALA A 148 19.08 12.67 5.02
N ILE A 149 18.46 13.66 5.67
CA ILE A 149 17.22 13.48 6.45
C ILE A 149 16.09 13.00 5.53
N LEU A 150 15.93 13.61 4.35
CA LEU A 150 14.91 13.21 3.37
C LEU A 150 15.13 11.80 2.85
N ILE A 151 16.38 11.38 2.60
CA ILE A 151 16.71 10.01 2.21
C ILE A 151 16.32 9.05 3.32
N ALA A 152 16.68 9.34 4.58
CA ALA A 152 16.35 8.49 5.72
C ALA A 152 14.83 8.32 5.87
N ILE A 153 14.08 9.43 5.81
CA ILE A 153 12.61 9.41 5.86
C ILE A 153 12.03 8.63 4.67
N SER A 154 12.55 8.85 3.45
CA SER A 154 12.07 8.16 2.25
C SER A 154 12.27 6.64 2.34
N LEU A 155 13.43 6.18 2.82
CA LEU A 155 13.73 4.75 2.99
C LEU A 155 12.83 4.09 4.04
N VAL A 156 12.60 4.77 5.17
CA VAL A 156 11.67 4.29 6.20
C VAL A 156 10.25 4.19 5.65
N LEU A 157 9.76 5.24 4.98
CA LEU A 157 8.44 5.25 4.36
C LEU A 157 8.32 4.20 3.25
N LEU A 158 9.39 3.95 2.49
CA LEU A 158 9.43 2.92 1.45
C LEU A 158 9.25 1.53 2.05
N PHE A 159 9.97 1.23 3.13
CA PHE A 159 9.83 -0.05 3.83
C PHE A 159 8.39 -0.24 4.35
N VAL A 160 7.83 0.78 5.01
CA VAL A 160 6.46 0.74 5.55
C VAL A 160 5.43 0.60 4.41
N THR A 161 5.62 1.29 3.29
CA THR A 161 4.69 1.26 2.15
C THR A 161 4.73 -0.08 1.43
N ILE A 162 5.92 -0.66 1.20
CA ILE A 162 6.06 -2.02 0.67
C ILE A 162 5.38 -3.02 1.60
N TRP A 163 5.57 -2.88 2.91
CA TRP A 163 4.94 -3.76 3.88
C TRP A 163 3.40 -3.64 3.86
N ALA A 164 2.88 -2.41 3.81
CA ALA A 164 1.44 -2.14 3.69
C ALA A 164 0.85 -2.70 2.38
N LEU A 165 1.59 -2.62 1.27
CA LEU A 165 1.21 -3.22 -0.01
C LEU A 165 1.10 -4.75 0.10
N ILE A 166 2.09 -5.41 0.71
CA ILE A 166 2.07 -6.87 0.91
C ILE A 166 0.85 -7.28 1.75
N LEU A 167 0.57 -6.56 2.84
CA LEU A 167 -0.60 -6.83 3.69
C LEU A 167 -1.91 -6.61 2.93
N SER A 168 -2.01 -5.51 2.19
CA SER A 168 -3.18 -5.19 1.37
C SER A 168 -3.42 -6.22 0.26
N PHE A 169 -2.34 -6.69 -0.38
CA PHE A 169 -2.41 -7.73 -1.40
C PHE A 169 -2.83 -9.09 -0.81
N ARG A 170 -2.34 -9.45 0.38
CA ARG A 170 -2.82 -10.64 1.10
C ARG A 170 -4.29 -10.54 1.45
N THR A 171 -4.77 -9.35 1.86
CA THR A 171 -6.20 -9.11 2.08
C THR A 171 -6.99 -9.21 0.77
N TYR A 172 -6.50 -8.63 -0.32
CA TYR A 172 -7.11 -8.78 -1.64
C TYR A 172 -7.29 -10.26 -2.04
N LYS A 173 -6.25 -11.09 -1.84
CA LYS A 173 -6.30 -12.53 -2.08
C LYS A 173 -7.31 -13.23 -1.16
N PHE A 174 -7.32 -12.88 0.12
CA PHE A 174 -8.31 -13.38 1.08
C PHE A 174 -9.76 -13.10 0.64
N MET A 175 -10.04 -11.89 0.12
CA MET A 175 -11.36 -11.57 -0.41
C MET A 175 -11.71 -12.39 -1.64
N GLY A 176 -10.73 -12.63 -2.53
CA GLY A 176 -10.89 -13.52 -3.67
C GLY A 176 -11.21 -14.96 -3.25
N ASP A 177 -10.53 -15.48 -2.24
CA ASP A 177 -10.76 -16.83 -1.71
C ASP A 177 -12.18 -16.98 -1.10
N ILE A 178 -12.68 -15.94 -0.40
CA ILE A 178 -14.06 -15.91 0.10
C ILE A 178 -15.06 -15.95 -1.07
N LEU A 179 -14.87 -15.10 -2.07
CA LEU A 179 -15.76 -15.03 -3.23
C LEU A 179 -15.75 -16.33 -4.04
N PHE A 180 -14.57 -16.95 -4.19
CA PHE A 180 -14.42 -18.22 -4.88
C PHE A 180 -15.12 -19.36 -4.15
N ALA A 181 -15.02 -19.41 -2.82
CA ALA A 181 -15.66 -20.44 -1.99
C ALA A 181 -17.20 -20.36 -2.02
N ARG A 182 -17.77 -19.18 -2.32
CA ARG A 182 -19.23 -18.98 -2.40
C ARG A 182 -19.82 -19.19 -3.80
N ARG A 183 -19.02 -19.47 -4.84
CA ARG A 183 -19.56 -19.74 -6.19
C ARG A 183 -20.11 -21.18 -6.29
N PRO A 184 -21.38 -21.37 -6.72
CA PRO A 184 -22.02 -22.68 -6.73
C PRO A 184 -21.36 -23.69 -7.69
N ALA A 185 -20.82 -23.26 -8.83
CA ALA A 185 -20.14 -24.13 -9.80
C ALA A 185 -18.86 -24.78 -9.25
N ASN A 186 -18.18 -24.13 -8.29
CA ASN A 186 -16.96 -24.65 -7.69
C ASN A 186 -17.25 -25.65 -6.55
N LEU A 187 -18.46 -25.58 -5.98
CA LEU A 187 -18.94 -26.61 -5.06
C LEU A 187 -19.07 -27.94 -5.81
N LEU A 188 -19.70 -27.92 -6.99
CA LEU A 188 -19.87 -29.09 -7.86
C LEU A 188 -18.54 -29.69 -8.33
N LYS A 189 -17.56 -28.86 -8.75
CA LYS A 189 -16.26 -29.38 -9.23
C LYS A 189 -15.42 -30.03 -8.11
N ARG A 190 -15.51 -29.53 -6.88
CA ARG A 190 -14.88 -30.18 -5.72
C ARG A 190 -15.53 -31.51 -5.38
N GLU A 191 -16.83 -31.66 -5.64
CA GLU A 191 -17.53 -32.95 -5.45
C GLU A 191 -16.98 -34.02 -6.39
N GLU A 192 -16.78 -33.71 -7.67
CA GLU A 192 -16.19 -34.68 -8.62
C GLU A 192 -14.79 -35.14 -8.19
N GLU A 193 -13.96 -34.21 -7.70
CA GLU A 193 -12.60 -34.52 -7.23
C GLU A 193 -12.60 -35.35 -5.94
N GLN A 194 -13.50 -35.05 -4.99
CA GLN A 194 -13.67 -35.82 -3.75
C GLN A 194 -14.24 -37.21 -4.01
N PHE A 195 -15.20 -37.34 -4.94
CA PHE A 195 -15.79 -38.62 -5.32
C PHE A 195 -14.75 -39.55 -5.95
N LYS A 196 -13.96 -39.05 -6.91
CA LYS A 196 -12.82 -39.78 -7.50
C LYS A 196 -11.77 -40.21 -6.48
N LYS A 197 -11.62 -39.47 -5.39
CA LYS A 197 -10.65 -39.79 -4.33
C LYS A 197 -11.17 -40.88 -3.39
N LYS A 198 -12.48 -40.93 -3.15
CA LYS A 198 -13.13 -42.00 -2.38
C LYS A 198 -13.23 -43.32 -3.16
N GLU A 199 -13.40 -43.28 -4.48
CA GLU A 199 -13.40 -44.50 -5.32
C GLU A 199 -12.01 -45.14 -5.48
N LYS A 200 -10.95 -44.44 -5.09
CA LYS A 200 -9.56 -44.95 -5.14
C LYS A 200 -9.12 -45.69 -3.88
N PHE A 201 -9.98 -45.83 -2.88
CA PHE A 201 -9.79 -46.62 -1.66
C PHE A 201 -10.95 -47.59 -1.49
#